data_AF-A0A9X1VPW5-F1
#
_entry.id   AF-A0A9X1VPW5-F1
#
_cell.length_a   1.000
_cell.length_b   1.000
_cell.length_c   1.000
_cell.angle_alpha   90.00
_cell.angle_beta   90.00
_cell.angle_gamma   90.00
#
_symmetry.space_group_name_H-M   'P 1'
#
loop_
_entity.id
_entity.type
_entity.pdbx_description
1 polymer ?
#
loop_
_entity_poly.entity_id
_entity_poly.type
_entity_poly.pdbx_seq_one_letter_code
_entity_poly.pdbx_strand_id
1 'polypeptide(L)'
;MIIFEIFTEIILEGIIYKFFRFLGKGFNKMGELFTGTKKEIEPIKILEKKFLYKKIELTKSLNERLKSGQKGVVLEIINKNKIFAEFYDKKGKQIELNNKLVFEIGMNQFRLKK
;
A
#
# COMPACT_ATOMS: atom_id res chain seq x y z
N MET A 1 17.24 21.91 14.45
CA MET A 1 16.98 21.39 13.09
C MET A 1 15.53 20.94 13.02
N ILE A 2 14.60 21.91 12.99
CA ILE A 2 13.14 21.68 13.10
C ILE A 2 12.48 21.71 11.70
N ILE A 3 13.17 22.27 10.71
CA ILE A 3 12.65 22.48 9.34
C ILE A 3 12.42 21.15 8.60
N PHE A 4 13.20 20.11 8.91
CA PHE A 4 13.13 18.83 8.19
C PHE A 4 11.91 17.98 8.57
N GLU A 5 11.47 18.04 9.83
CA GLU A 5 10.28 17.28 10.28
C GLU A 5 9.00 17.86 9.67
N ILE A 6 8.87 19.18 9.65
CA ILE A 6 7.74 19.89 9.02
C ILE A 6 7.69 19.62 7.51
N PHE A 7 8.85 19.56 6.84
CA PHE A 7 8.91 19.32 5.39
C PHE A 7 8.43 17.92 4.99
N THR A 8 8.70 16.90 5.80
CA THR A 8 8.26 15.53 5.51
C THR A 8 6.76 15.35 5.68
N GLU A 9 6.16 15.96 6.70
CA GLU A 9 4.71 15.86 6.96
C GLU A 9 3.88 16.48 5.83
N ILE A 10 4.30 17.65 5.34
CA ILE A 10 3.59 18.40 4.30
C ILE A 10 3.66 17.69 2.93
N ILE A 11 4.80 17.09 2.58
CA ILE A 11 4.98 16.40 1.29
C ILE A 11 4.24 15.06 1.28
N LEU A 12 4.28 14.30 2.39
CA LEU A 12 3.57 13.04 2.53
C LEU A 12 2.06 13.23 2.46
N GLU A 13 1.47 14.15 3.23
CA GLU A 13 0.03 14.40 3.15
C GLU A 13 -0.40 14.90 1.77
N GLY A 14 0.38 15.79 1.15
CA GLY A 14 0.06 16.35 -0.16
C GLY A 14 0.08 15.33 -1.31
N ILE A 15 1.04 14.39 -1.30
CA ILE A 15 1.17 13.35 -2.34
C ILE A 15 0.17 12.23 -2.09
N ILE A 16 0.08 11.76 -0.84
CA ILE A 16 -0.83 10.68 -0.46
C ILE A 16 -2.28 11.10 -0.72
N TYR A 17 -2.70 12.29 -0.30
CA TYR A 17 -4.08 12.76 -0.50
C TYR A 17 -4.43 12.93 -1.98
N LYS A 18 -3.48 13.41 -2.82
CA LYS A 18 -3.68 13.50 -4.28
C LYS A 18 -3.79 12.12 -4.93
N PHE A 19 -2.97 11.16 -4.49
CA PHE A 19 -2.99 9.79 -5.00
C PHE A 19 -4.30 9.07 -4.63
N PHE A 20 -4.73 9.14 -3.38
CA PHE A 20 -6.01 8.57 -2.92
C PHE A 20 -7.23 9.23 -3.58
N ARG A 21 -7.23 10.55 -3.79
CA ARG A 21 -8.33 11.27 -4.46
C ARG A 21 -8.46 10.89 -5.94
N PHE A 22 -7.36 10.54 -6.60
CA PHE A 22 -7.37 10.03 -7.97
C PHE A 22 -7.94 8.60 -8.05
N LEU A 23 -7.56 7.73 -7.11
CA LEU A 23 -8.07 6.36 -7.05
C LEU A 23 -9.58 6.31 -6.72
N GLY A 24 -10.04 7.07 -5.72
CA GLY A 24 -11.47 7.07 -5.33
C GLY A 24 -12.45 7.52 -6.43
N LYS A 25 -12.01 8.39 -7.36
CA LYS A 25 -12.84 8.83 -8.49
C LYS A 25 -12.91 7.80 -9.63
N GLY A 26 -11.90 6.94 -9.79
CA GLY A 26 -11.90 5.87 -10.78
C GLY A 26 -12.87 4.73 -10.46
N PHE A 27 -13.02 4.40 -9.17
CA PHE A 27 -13.87 3.29 -8.72
C PHE A 27 -15.37 3.63 -8.71
N ASN A 28 -15.77 4.86 -8.34
CA ASN A 28 -17.19 5.21 -8.25
C ASN A 28 -17.91 5.21 -9.61
N LYS A 29 -17.25 5.57 -10.71
CA LYS A 29 -17.88 5.61 -12.04
C LYS A 29 -18.07 4.24 -12.70
N MET A 30 -17.44 3.18 -12.20
CA MET A 30 -17.64 1.82 -12.73
C MET A 30 -18.71 1.01 -11.98
N GLY A 31 -19.15 1.45 -10.79
CA GLY A 31 -20.15 0.74 -10.00
C GLY A 31 -21.58 0.89 -10.53
N GLU A 32 -21.94 2.08 -11.01
CA GLU A 32 -23.33 2.40 -11.39
C GLU A 32 -23.77 1.82 -12.74
N LEU A 33 -22.83 1.43 -13.60
CA LEU A 33 -23.12 0.83 -14.91
C LEU A 33 -23.30 -0.70 -14.87
N PHE A 34 -23.04 -1.36 -13.75
CA PHE A 34 -23.12 -2.82 -13.63
C PHE A 34 -24.33 -3.28 -12.83
N THR A 35 -25.49 -3.16 -13.48
CA THR A 35 -26.40 -4.27 -13.80
C THR A 35 -26.40 -5.47 -12.83
N GLY A 36 -27.60 -5.84 -12.37
CA GLY A 36 -27.93 -7.01 -11.53
C GLY A 36 -27.64 -8.40 -12.09
N THR A 37 -26.45 -8.61 -12.65
CA THR A 37 -25.86 -9.91 -12.94
C THR A 37 -24.79 -10.19 -11.89
N LYS A 38 -24.88 -11.34 -11.22
CA LYS A 38 -23.81 -11.87 -10.35
C LYS A 38 -22.51 -11.89 -11.15
N LYS A 39 -21.70 -10.83 -11.04
CA LYS A 39 -20.34 -10.83 -11.59
C LYS A 39 -19.57 -11.92 -10.87
N GLU A 40 -19.01 -12.85 -11.61
CA GLU A 40 -17.85 -13.61 -11.13
C GLU A 40 -16.91 -12.61 -10.49
N ILE A 41 -16.73 -12.73 -9.19
CA ILE A 41 -15.92 -11.79 -8.45
C ILE A 41 -14.49 -12.07 -8.90
N GLU A 42 -14.00 -11.27 -9.84
CA GLU A 42 -12.64 -11.36 -10.34
C GLU A 42 -11.69 -11.56 -9.16
N PRO A 43 -10.82 -12.59 -9.17
CA PRO A 43 -9.98 -12.94 -8.01
C PRO A 43 -9.19 -11.76 -7.45
N ILE A 44 -8.86 -10.78 -8.29
CA ILE A 44 -8.18 -9.53 -7.93
C ILE A 44 -9.06 -8.65 -7.02
N LYS A 45 -10.35 -8.50 -7.29
CA LYS A 45 -11.28 -7.69 -6.45
C LYS A 45 -11.43 -8.26 -5.03
N ILE A 46 -11.36 -9.58 -4.89
CA ILE A 46 -11.36 -10.25 -3.57
C ILE A 46 -10.06 -9.90 -2.83
N LEU A 47 -8.92 -9.92 -3.52
CA LEU A 47 -7.64 -9.57 -2.96
C LEU A 47 -7.57 -8.08 -2.57
N GLU A 48 -8.08 -7.19 -3.41
CA GLU A 48 -8.20 -5.77 -3.09
C GLU A 48 -9.00 -5.57 -1.81
N LYS A 49 -10.22 -6.12 -1.72
CA LYS A 49 -11.04 -6.01 -0.52
C LYS A 49 -10.34 -6.56 0.73
N LYS A 50 -9.54 -7.61 0.57
CA LYS A 50 -8.84 -8.28 1.68
C LYS A 50 -7.57 -7.54 2.12
N PHE A 51 -6.81 -6.99 1.19
CA PHE A 51 -5.44 -6.53 1.45
C PHE A 51 -5.24 -5.02 1.23
N LEU A 52 -5.98 -4.39 0.33
CA LEU A 52 -5.82 -2.97 0.01
C LEU A 52 -5.97 -2.11 1.27
N TYR A 53 -5.01 -1.21 1.48
CA TYR A 53 -4.93 -0.32 2.64
C TYR A 53 -4.85 -1.02 4.01
N LYS A 54 -4.61 -2.33 4.04
CA LYS A 54 -4.39 -3.06 5.29
C LYS A 54 -2.97 -2.87 5.79
N LYS A 55 -2.85 -2.84 7.11
CA LYS A 55 -1.56 -2.90 7.80
C LYS A 55 -0.99 -4.30 7.63
N ILE A 56 0.27 -4.34 7.25
CA ILE A 56 1.03 -5.57 7.04
C ILE A 56 2.33 -5.54 7.82
N GLU A 57 2.93 -6.71 7.98
CA GLU A 57 4.23 -6.87 8.59
C GLU A 57 5.08 -7.81 7.73
N LEU A 58 6.32 -7.41 7.44
CA LEU A 58 7.26 -8.27 6.73
C LEU A 58 7.56 -9.52 7.55
N THR A 59 7.41 -10.69 6.94
CA THR A 59 7.76 -11.97 7.59
C THR A 59 9.24 -12.29 7.43
N LYS A 60 9.88 -11.77 6.38
CA LYS A 60 11.29 -11.98 6.09
C LYS A 60 11.97 -10.69 5.64
N SER A 61 13.27 -10.59 5.88
CA SER A 61 14.09 -9.48 5.39
C SER A 61 14.25 -9.60 3.88
N LEU A 62 13.95 -8.51 3.16
CA LEU A 62 14.05 -8.44 1.70
C LEU A 62 15.35 -7.78 1.24
N ASN A 63 15.84 -6.81 2.02
CA ASN A 63 17.10 -6.12 1.78
C ASN A 63 17.62 -5.50 3.10
N GLU A 64 18.72 -4.76 3.03
CA GLU A 64 19.36 -4.15 4.20
C GLU A 64 18.45 -3.17 4.97
N ARG A 65 17.50 -2.52 4.27
CA ARG A 65 16.55 -1.57 4.87
C ARG A 65 15.18 -2.17 5.18
N LEU A 66 14.72 -3.12 4.38
CA LEU A 66 13.47 -3.87 4.54
C LEU A 66 13.72 -5.14 5.35
N LYS A 67 13.66 -5.02 6.67
CA LYS A 67 13.92 -6.11 7.62
C LYS A 67 12.62 -6.76 8.07
N SER A 68 12.71 -8.05 8.44
CA SER A 68 11.59 -8.77 9.06
C SER A 68 11.05 -8.02 10.29
N GLY A 69 9.73 -8.08 10.49
CA GLY A 69 9.01 -7.41 11.57
C GLY A 69 8.67 -5.94 11.31
N GLN A 70 9.14 -5.34 10.21
CA GLN A 70 8.75 -3.98 9.84
C GLN A 70 7.30 -3.89 9.42
N LYS A 71 6.65 -2.82 9.85
CA LYS A 71 5.24 -2.55 9.55
C LYS A 71 5.13 -1.79 8.23
N GLY A 72 4.08 -2.07 7.50
CA GLY A 72 3.78 -1.41 6.23
C GLY A 72 2.29 -1.31 5.98
N VAL A 73 1.94 -0.69 4.86
CA VAL A 73 0.57 -0.58 4.36
C VAL A 73 0.57 -0.99 2.90
N VAL A 74 -0.41 -1.82 2.52
CA VAL A 74 -0.64 -2.18 1.12
C VAL A 74 -1.26 -1.00 0.39
N LEU A 75 -0.63 -0.56 -0.70
CA LEU A 75 -1.12 0.54 -1.53
C LEU A 75 -1.89 0.04 -2.74
N GLU A 76 -1.43 -1.06 -3.35
CA GLU A 76 -2.02 -1.58 -4.59
C GLU A 76 -1.77 -3.07 -4.76
N ILE A 77 -2.70 -3.77 -5.42
CA ILE A 77 -2.55 -5.17 -5.81
C ILE A 77 -2.13 -5.22 -7.27
N ILE A 78 -0.90 -5.64 -7.54
CA ILE A 78 -0.37 -5.73 -8.92
C ILE A 78 -0.95 -6.97 -9.60
N ASN A 79 -0.92 -8.10 -8.90
CA ASN A 79 -1.46 -9.37 -9.36
C ASN A 79 -1.74 -10.31 -8.18
N LYS A 80 -2.16 -11.55 -8.46
CA LYS A 80 -2.49 -12.56 -7.45
C LYS A 80 -1.38 -12.88 -6.45
N ASN A 81 -0.11 -12.60 -6.81
CA ASN A 81 1.05 -12.98 -6.02
C ASN A 81 1.87 -11.78 -5.52
N LYS A 82 1.65 -10.58 -6.06
CA LYS A 82 2.49 -9.39 -5.83
C LYS A 82 1.64 -8.17 -5.53
N ILE A 83 2.12 -7.34 -4.63
CA ILE A 83 1.50 -6.09 -4.21
C ILE A 83 2.54 -4.98 -4.14
N PHE A 84 2.07 -3.74 -4.22
CA PHE A 84 2.84 -2.58 -3.79
C PHE A 84 2.51 -2.25 -2.36
N ALA A 85 3.57 -2.05 -1.57
CA ALA A 85 3.45 -1.62 -0.19
C ALA A 85 4.52 -0.59 0.16
N GLU A 86 4.17 0.29 1.07
CA GLU A 86 5.12 1.15 1.78
C GLU A 86 5.42 0.57 3.15
N PHE A 87 6.63 0.84 3.64
CA PHE A 87 7.10 0.35 4.93
C PHE A 87 7.63 1.48 5.79
N TYR A 88 7.58 1.27 7.10
CA TYR A 88 7.94 2.25 8.10
C TYR A 88 9.03 1.69 9.01
N ASP A 89 9.95 2.57 9.41
CA ASP A 89 10.97 2.25 10.40
C ASP A 89 10.36 2.16 11.82
N LYS A 90 11.20 1.88 12.81
CA LYS A 90 10.77 1.79 14.22
C LYS A 90 10.26 3.12 14.79
N LYS A 91 10.60 4.25 14.16
CA LYS A 91 10.17 5.60 14.54
C LYS A 91 8.89 6.02 13.79
N GLY A 92 8.36 5.15 12.91
CA GLY A 92 7.19 5.46 12.08
C GLY A 92 7.50 6.28 10.84
N LYS A 93 8.79 6.48 10.50
CA LYS A 93 9.19 7.18 9.28
C LYS A 93 9.16 6.23 8.09
N GLN A 94 8.63 6.68 6.96
CA GLN A 94 8.63 5.90 5.72
C GLN A 94 10.05 5.55 5.29
N ILE A 95 10.24 4.30 4.87
CA ILE A 95 11.51 3.79 4.38
C ILE A 95 11.68 4.18 2.92
N GLU A 96 12.74 4.95 2.66
CA GLU A 96 13.22 5.25 1.31
C GLU A 96 14.48 4.44 0.99
N LEU A 97 14.51 3.84 -0.19
CA LEU A 97 15.67 3.13 -0.72
C LEU A 97 15.81 3.42 -2.21
N ASN A 98 16.97 3.90 -2.63
CA ASN A 98 17.27 4.24 -4.04
C ASN A 98 16.23 5.18 -4.67
N ASN A 99 15.82 6.22 -3.95
CA ASN A 99 14.75 7.15 -4.33
C ASN A 99 13.38 6.48 -4.57
N LYS A 100 13.16 5.28 -4.00
CA LYS A 100 11.88 4.56 -4.02
C LYS A 100 11.30 4.46 -2.61
N LEU A 101 10.03 4.82 -2.49
CA LEU A 101 9.21 4.77 -1.27
C LEU A 101 8.21 3.61 -1.27
N VAL A 102 7.92 3.08 -2.46
CA VAL A 102 6.99 1.98 -2.70
C VAL A 102 7.76 0.76 -3.17
N PHE A 103 7.45 -0.38 -2.56
CA PHE A 103 8.15 -1.63 -2.77
C PHE A 103 7.20 -2.68 -3.32
N GLU A 104 7.66 -3.38 -4.35
CA GLU A 104 7.00 -4.60 -4.82
C GLU A 104 7.34 -5.74 -3.86
N ILE A 105 6.31 -6.36 -3.27
CA ILE A 105 6.46 -7.51 -2.39
C ILE A 105 5.49 -8.62 -2.76
N GLY A 106 5.91 -9.85 -2.54
CA GLY A 106 5.07 -11.03 -2.69
C GLY A 106 4.07 -11.20 -1.54
N MET A 107 2.90 -11.76 -1.84
CA MET A 107 1.86 -12.16 -0.88
C MET A 107 2.37 -13.10 0.23
N ASN A 108 3.45 -13.84 -0.02
CA ASN A 108 4.10 -14.72 0.95
C ASN A 108 5.20 -14.04 1.79
N GLN A 109 5.53 -12.79 1.50
CA GLN A 109 6.61 -12.04 2.17
C GLN A 109 6.09 -11.15 3.30
N PHE A 110 4.77 -11.09 3.50
CA PHE A 110 4.15 -10.35 4.57
C PHE A 110 3.00 -11.14 5.21
N ARG A 111 2.59 -10.68 6.38
CA ARG A 111 1.35 -11.10 7.04
C ARG A 111 0.48 -9.89 7.34
N LEU A 112 -0.83 -10.08 7.32
CA LEU A 112 -1.77 -9.07 7.79
C LEU A 112 -1.56 -8.86 9.29
N LYS A 113 -1.48 -7.60 9.71
CA LYS A 113 -1.47 -7.22 11.12
C LYS A 113 -2.90 -6.82 11.50
N LYS A 114 -3.44 -7.49 12.51
CA LYS A 114 -4.74 -7.13 13.10
C LYS A 114 -4.66 -5.76 13.77
#